data_AF-A0A317G0W0-F1
#
_entry.id   AF-A0A317G0W0-F1
#
_cell.length_a   1.000
_cell.length_b   1.000
_cell.length_c   1.000
_cell.angle_alpha   90.00
_cell.angle_beta   90.00
_cell.angle_gamma   90.00
#
_symmetry.space_group_name_H-M   'P 1'
#
loop_
_entity.id
_entity.type
_entity.pdbx_description
1 polymer ?
#
loop_
_entity_poly.entity_id
_entity_poly.type
_entity_poly.pdbx_seq_one_letter_code
_entity_poly.pdbx_strand_id
1 'polypeptide(L)'
;MIEPMKAKTIIKIQEWVNKLSCLLIFICIIAIVWKPIIAFADNGDTIVHVTNTGKCYHTAGCYHLRSDREMTLYEAVVENGYNPCIDCNPPIYDGPEPLHEKMEKSQSSSSSKSNNTTNSKEKTDIAEKDEEGETLFLKVIIGLMACFLGLKLIGFTKRTYKKWRIEKELFLQEQNRYMALYANKDPLSLVDIPKDSFIKDGYPCSNGNGPYGDYTVYIAKKNGKVLHVKPECGGVNLAPINYAQVYNLPHCKRCASGKKIKLPKIGWYQEYIEITRIKKKYQIP
;
A
#
# COMPACT_ATOMS: atom_id res chain seq x y z
N MET A 1 -8.95 23.38 -24.49
CA MET A 1 -9.55 23.92 -23.25
C MET A 1 -10.03 22.78 -22.34
N ILE A 2 -9.16 21.89 -21.85
CA ILE A 2 -9.57 20.72 -21.05
C ILE A 2 -8.59 20.45 -19.91
N GLU A 3 -8.33 21.36 -18.97
CA GLU A 3 -7.57 20.98 -17.74
C GLU A 3 -7.92 21.64 -16.39
N PRO A 4 -8.67 22.76 -16.25
CA PRO A 4 -9.04 23.24 -14.91
C PRO A 4 -10.12 22.38 -14.24
N MET A 5 -10.86 21.57 -15.01
CA MET A 5 -11.88 20.67 -14.44
C MET A 5 -11.26 19.42 -13.81
N LYS A 6 -10.14 18.92 -14.32
CA LYS A 6 -9.49 17.71 -13.77
C LYS A 6 -8.86 17.94 -12.40
N ALA A 7 -8.30 19.12 -12.15
CA ALA A 7 -7.72 19.45 -10.85
C ALA A 7 -8.80 19.57 -9.75
N LYS A 8 -9.96 20.17 -10.06
CA LYS A 8 -11.09 20.25 -9.11
C LYS A 8 -11.69 18.88 -8.80
N THR A 9 -11.75 17.96 -9.77
CA THR A 9 -12.23 16.60 -9.51
C THR A 9 -11.24 15.78 -8.68
N ILE A 10 -9.93 15.91 -8.90
CA ILE A 10 -8.91 15.20 -8.08
C ILE A 10 -8.99 15.62 -6.61
N ILE A 11 -9.15 16.92 -6.31
CA ILE A 11 -9.27 17.41 -4.92
C ILE A 11 -10.55 16.86 -4.26
N LYS A 12 -11.69 16.87 -4.97
CA LYS A 12 -12.94 16.31 -4.46
C LYS A 12 -12.86 14.81 -4.21
N ILE A 13 -12.17 14.06 -5.08
CA ILE A 13 -11.94 12.62 -4.90
C ILE A 13 -11.08 12.38 -3.66
N GLN A 14 -10.02 13.16 -3.44
CA GLN A 14 -9.17 13.04 -2.26
C GLN A 14 -9.92 13.33 -0.95
N GLU A 15 -10.80 14.35 -0.95
CA GLU A 15 -11.68 14.61 0.20
C GLU A 15 -12.66 13.45 0.47
N TRP A 16 -13.21 12.86 -0.58
CA TRP A 16 -14.09 11.70 -0.47
C TRP A 16 -13.37 10.46 0.07
N VAL A 17 -12.15 10.20 -0.42
CA VAL A 17 -11.30 9.10 0.06
C VAL A 17 -10.96 9.28 1.54
N ASN A 18 -10.63 10.50 1.97
CA ASN A 18 -10.38 10.81 3.37
C ASN A 18 -11.63 10.61 4.24
N LYS A 19 -12.80 11.07 3.79
CA LYS A 19 -14.07 10.88 4.51
C LYS A 19 -14.47 9.41 4.60
N LEU A 20 -14.29 8.64 3.52
CA LEU A 20 -14.56 7.21 3.48
C LEU A 20 -13.59 6.43 4.39
N SER A 21 -12.31 6.81 4.40
CA SER A 21 -11.32 6.23 5.31
C SER A 21 -11.68 6.46 6.78
N CYS A 22 -12.10 7.68 7.16
CA CYS A 22 -12.57 7.97 8.52
C CYS A 22 -13.83 7.18 8.89
N LEU A 23 -14.78 7.04 7.96
CA LEU A 23 -16.01 6.25 8.16
C LEU A 23 -15.68 4.77 8.41
N LEU A 24 -14.79 4.18 7.61
CA LEU A 24 -14.39 2.78 7.77
C LEU A 24 -13.69 2.53 9.11
N ILE A 25 -12.82 3.45 9.55
CA ILE A 25 -12.17 3.36 10.86
C ILE A 25 -13.22 3.42 11.98
N PHE A 26 -14.21 4.32 11.88
CA PHE A 26 -15.29 4.44 12.87
C PHE A 26 -16.15 3.17 12.95
N ILE A 27 -16.48 2.56 11.81
CA ILE A 27 -17.22 1.28 11.74
C ILE A 27 -16.41 0.15 12.40
N CYS A 28 -15.10 0.07 12.15
CA CYS A 28 -14.24 -0.93 12.79
C CYS A 28 -14.20 -0.78 14.31
N ILE A 29 -14.15 0.45 14.83
CA ILE A 29 -14.17 0.71 16.27
C ILE A 29 -15.50 0.25 16.87
N ILE A 30 -16.64 0.56 16.23
CA ILE A 30 -17.96 0.10 16.68
C ILE A 30 -18.02 -1.45 16.66
N ALA A 31 -17.52 -2.10 15.60
CA ALA A 31 -17.51 -3.55 15.49
C ALA A 31 -16.66 -4.24 16.57
N ILE A 32 -15.60 -3.60 17.06
CA ILE A 32 -14.78 -4.10 18.17
C ILE A 32 -15.51 -3.93 19.50
N VAL A 33 -16.19 -2.79 19.70
CA VAL A 33 -16.95 -2.49 20.92
C VAL A 33 -18.24 -3.33 21.03
N TRP A 34 -18.78 -3.80 19.91
CA TRP A 34 -20.00 -4.61 19.84
C TRP A 34 -19.77 -6.12 19.83
N LYS A 35 -18.52 -6.60 19.99
CA LYS A 35 -18.32 -8.04 20.10
C LYS A 35 -18.96 -8.53 21.41
N PRO A 36 -19.96 -9.42 21.34
CA PRO A 36 -20.47 -10.05 22.55
C PRO A 36 -19.32 -10.85 23.17
N ILE A 37 -19.17 -10.74 24.49
CA ILE A 37 -18.29 -11.61 25.26
C ILE A 37 -18.84 -13.01 25.06
N ILE A 38 -18.14 -13.82 24.25
CA ILE A 38 -18.46 -15.23 24.10
C ILE A 38 -17.97 -15.89 25.39
N ALA A 39 -18.89 -16.12 26.32
CA ALA A 39 -18.64 -16.99 27.46
C ALA A 39 -18.70 -18.43 26.95
N PHE A 40 -17.59 -19.15 27.02
CA PHE A 40 -17.57 -20.60 26.86
C PHE A 40 -18.12 -21.18 28.17
N ALA A 41 -19.23 -21.91 28.10
CA ALA A 41 -19.76 -22.61 29.26
C ALA A 41 -18.97 -23.92 29.44
N ASP A 42 -18.37 -24.09 30.61
CA ASP A 42 -17.75 -25.35 31.05
C ASP A 42 -18.84 -26.41 31.29
N ASN A 43 -18.58 -27.67 30.95
CA ASN A 43 -19.50 -28.78 31.16
C ASN A 43 -19.41 -29.40 32.57
N GLY A 44 -18.58 -28.85 33.46
CA GLY A 44 -18.36 -29.32 34.83
C GLY A 44 -19.61 -29.55 35.68
N ASP A 45 -20.67 -28.77 35.49
CA ASP A 45 -21.95 -28.88 36.23
C ASP A 45 -22.83 -30.06 35.78
N THR A 46 -22.39 -30.84 34.79
CA THR A 46 -23.15 -32.01 34.30
C THR A 46 -23.24 -33.08 35.39
N ILE A 47 -24.45 -33.52 35.74
CA ILE A 47 -24.64 -34.58 36.74
C ILE A 47 -24.29 -35.95 36.16
N VAL A 48 -23.44 -36.69 36.87
CA VAL A 48 -23.02 -38.07 36.55
C VAL A 48 -23.23 -38.99 37.76
N HIS A 49 -23.26 -40.29 37.50
CA HIS A 49 -23.59 -41.31 38.50
C HIS A 49 -22.37 -42.15 38.87
N VAL A 50 -22.15 -42.38 40.17
CA VAL A 50 -21.01 -43.14 40.68
C VAL A 50 -21.46 -44.27 41.60
N THR A 51 -20.77 -45.41 41.54
CA THR A 51 -21.00 -46.51 42.47
C THR A 51 -20.27 -46.30 43.79
N ASN A 52 -20.85 -46.73 44.92
CA ASN A 52 -20.29 -46.55 46.26
C ASN A 52 -18.86 -47.12 46.43
N THR A 53 -18.49 -48.12 45.62
CA THR A 53 -17.19 -48.80 45.68
C THR A 53 -16.34 -48.61 44.42
N GLY A 54 -16.85 -47.90 43.41
CA GLY A 54 -16.21 -47.80 42.10
C GLY A 54 -15.18 -46.69 42.00
N LYS A 55 -14.37 -46.77 40.94
CA LYS A 55 -13.44 -45.70 40.50
C LYS A 55 -13.88 -45.08 39.17
N CYS A 56 -15.12 -45.35 38.75
CA CYS A 56 -15.65 -44.89 37.49
C CYS A 56 -16.97 -44.14 37.69
N TYR A 57 -17.20 -43.14 36.84
CA TYR A 57 -18.50 -42.49 36.70
C TYR A 57 -19.24 -43.02 35.46
N HIS A 58 -20.56 -42.93 35.51
CA HIS A 58 -21.48 -43.58 34.60
C HIS A 58 -22.62 -42.64 34.20
N THR A 59 -23.33 -42.98 33.13
CA THR A 59 -24.64 -42.40 32.81
C THR A 59 -25.74 -43.08 33.63
N ALA A 60 -26.87 -42.41 33.79
CA ALA A 60 -28.08 -43.02 34.36
C ALA A 60 -28.42 -44.33 33.62
N GLY A 61 -28.69 -45.40 34.36
CA GLY A 61 -29.09 -46.70 33.80
C GLY A 61 -27.97 -47.62 33.30
N CYS A 62 -26.70 -47.31 33.58
CA CYS A 62 -25.61 -48.25 33.30
C CYS A 62 -25.79 -49.55 34.11
N TYR A 63 -25.66 -50.71 33.46
CA TYR A 63 -25.77 -52.02 34.14
C TYR A 63 -24.70 -52.25 35.24
N HIS A 64 -23.56 -51.54 35.16
CA HIS A 64 -22.53 -51.58 36.21
C HIS A 64 -22.88 -50.74 37.44
N LEU A 65 -23.90 -49.87 37.36
CA LEU A 65 -24.35 -49.00 38.43
C LEU A 65 -25.21 -49.77 39.44
N ARG A 66 -24.55 -50.55 40.31
CA ARG A 66 -25.21 -51.34 41.38
C ARG A 66 -25.69 -50.50 42.58
N SER A 67 -25.20 -49.28 42.66
CA SER A 67 -25.51 -48.28 43.68
C SER A 67 -25.40 -46.93 42.99
N ASP A 68 -26.31 -46.03 43.30
CA ASP A 68 -26.43 -44.76 42.60
C ASP A 68 -26.12 -43.59 43.54
N ARG A 69 -25.14 -42.79 43.15
CA ARG A 69 -24.78 -41.53 43.80
C ARG A 69 -24.55 -40.50 42.69
N GLU A 70 -25.35 -39.46 42.72
CA GLU A 70 -25.24 -38.33 41.81
C GLU A 70 -24.17 -37.36 42.30
N MET A 71 -23.33 -36.88 41.38
CA MET A 71 -22.35 -35.82 41.63
C MET A 71 -22.07 -35.06 40.33
N THR A 72 -21.42 -33.90 40.41
CA THR A 72 -21.06 -33.15 39.21
C THR A 72 -19.88 -33.80 38.48
N LEU A 73 -19.78 -33.59 37.17
CA LEU A 73 -18.70 -34.11 36.33
C LEU A 73 -17.33 -33.56 36.78
N TYR A 74 -17.30 -32.29 37.20
CA TYR A 74 -16.14 -31.69 37.85
C TYR A 74 -15.75 -32.44 39.12
N GLU A 75 -16.71 -32.69 40.03
CA GLU A 75 -16.45 -33.39 41.29
C GLU A 75 -15.97 -34.83 41.05
N ALA A 76 -16.55 -35.52 40.06
CA ALA A 76 -16.16 -36.88 39.69
C ALA A 76 -14.74 -36.95 39.12
N VAL A 77 -14.38 -36.05 38.20
CA VAL A 77 -13.10 -36.07 37.48
C VAL A 77 -12.00 -35.37 38.27
N VAL A 78 -12.24 -34.11 38.69
CA VAL A 78 -11.22 -33.23 39.27
C VAL A 78 -11.03 -33.51 40.77
N GLU A 79 -12.12 -33.63 41.54
CA GLU A 79 -12.00 -33.82 43.00
C GLU A 79 -11.75 -35.28 43.38
N ASN A 80 -12.43 -36.22 42.73
CA ASN A 80 -12.40 -37.63 43.08
C ASN A 80 -11.55 -38.51 42.15
N GLY A 81 -11.13 -38.01 40.98
CA GLY A 81 -10.26 -38.74 40.05
C GLY A 81 -10.88 -40.00 39.45
N TYR A 82 -12.21 -40.01 39.28
CA TYR A 82 -12.92 -41.12 38.67
C TYR A 82 -12.76 -41.13 37.15
N ASN A 83 -12.71 -42.33 36.59
CA ASN A 83 -12.56 -42.53 35.14
C ASN A 83 -13.93 -42.70 34.47
N PRO A 84 -14.10 -42.30 33.20
CA PRO A 84 -15.32 -42.61 32.46
C PRO A 84 -15.48 -44.12 32.32
N CYS A 85 -16.70 -44.61 32.54
CA CYS A 85 -17.01 -46.00 32.25
C CYS A 85 -17.00 -46.25 30.73
N ILE A 86 -16.18 -47.20 30.29
CA ILE A 86 -16.03 -47.57 28.88
C ILE A 86 -17.33 -48.09 28.27
N ASP A 87 -18.13 -48.82 29.05
CA ASP A 87 -19.33 -49.51 28.54
C ASP A 87 -20.53 -48.57 28.33
N CYS A 88 -20.67 -47.51 29.14
CA CYS A 88 -21.76 -46.54 29.00
C CYS A 88 -21.36 -45.21 28.37
N ASN A 89 -20.06 -45.00 28.11
CA ASN A 89 -19.51 -43.83 27.43
C ASN A 89 -20.11 -42.48 27.91
N PRO A 90 -19.92 -42.12 29.20
CA PRO A 90 -20.44 -40.89 29.79
C PRO A 90 -19.75 -39.63 29.21
N PRO A 91 -20.32 -38.41 29.42
CA PRO A 91 -19.71 -37.17 28.97
C PRO A 91 -18.31 -36.97 29.56
N ILE A 92 -17.39 -36.44 28.74
CA ILE A 92 -15.99 -36.17 29.13
C ILE A 92 -15.88 -34.71 29.55
N TYR A 93 -15.22 -34.45 30.67
CA TYR A 93 -14.95 -33.10 31.15
C TYR A 93 -14.02 -32.36 30.16
N ASP A 94 -14.45 -31.21 29.64
CA ASP A 94 -13.72 -30.42 28.65
C ASP A 94 -13.27 -29.04 29.16
N GLY A 95 -13.42 -28.80 30.46
CA GLY A 95 -12.96 -27.60 31.14
C GLY A 95 -11.44 -27.45 31.13
N PRO A 96 -10.93 -26.22 31.34
CA PRO A 96 -9.49 -25.94 31.40
C PRO A 96 -8.88 -26.59 32.65
N GLU A 97 -8.35 -27.81 32.51
CA GLU A 97 -7.75 -28.54 33.63
C GLU A 97 -6.28 -28.15 33.83
N PRO A 98 -5.81 -27.87 35.06
CA PRO A 98 -4.41 -28.02 35.38
C PRO A 98 -4.19 -29.46 35.85
N LEU A 99 -4.11 -30.46 34.97
CA LEU A 99 -3.59 -31.82 35.30
C LEU A 99 -3.51 -32.83 34.12
N HIS A 100 -3.08 -32.40 32.92
CA HIS A 100 -2.66 -33.34 31.86
C HIS A 100 -1.29 -34.02 32.15
N GLU A 101 -1.00 -34.37 33.41
CA GLU A 101 0.25 -35.05 33.80
C GLU A 101 0.04 -36.33 34.65
N LYS A 102 -1.19 -36.69 35.05
CA LYS A 102 -1.42 -37.89 35.89
C LYS A 102 -2.16 -39.08 35.27
N MET A 103 -2.66 -38.99 34.04
CA MET A 103 -3.33 -40.12 33.37
C MET A 103 -2.50 -40.85 32.31
N GLU A 104 -1.34 -40.34 31.89
CA GLU A 104 -0.45 -41.07 30.95
C GLU A 104 0.40 -42.19 31.61
N LYS A 105 0.36 -42.37 32.94
CA LYS A 105 1.26 -43.31 33.64
C LYS A 105 0.60 -44.52 34.30
N SER A 106 -0.48 -45.04 33.73
CA SER A 106 -1.02 -46.36 34.12
C SER A 106 -1.13 -47.37 32.98
N GLN A 107 -0.35 -47.22 31.91
CA GLN A 107 0.01 -48.32 31.00
C GLN A 107 1.44 -48.13 30.41
N SER A 108 2.49 -48.17 31.23
CA SER A 108 3.79 -48.69 30.76
C SER A 108 4.72 -48.98 31.93
N SER A 109 4.94 -50.27 32.12
CA SER A 109 6.04 -50.86 32.86
C SER A 109 7.39 -50.44 32.28
N SER A 110 8.30 -49.90 33.10
CA SER A 110 9.57 -50.55 33.47
C SER A 110 10.65 -49.57 33.98
N SER A 111 11.21 -49.92 35.16
CA SER A 111 12.55 -49.55 35.65
C SER A 111 12.78 -48.06 36.01
N SER A 112 13.44 -47.64 37.10
CA SER A 112 14.12 -48.26 38.22
C SER A 112 14.31 -47.14 39.28
N LYS A 113 14.41 -47.54 40.57
CA LYS A 113 15.28 -47.00 41.65
C LYS A 113 15.88 -45.59 41.45
N SER A 114 15.99 -44.71 42.44
CA SER A 114 15.84 -44.75 43.90
C SER A 114 16.29 -43.38 44.40
N ASN A 115 15.98 -43.06 45.67
CA ASN A 115 16.61 -42.04 46.53
C ASN A 115 16.06 -40.62 46.34
N ASN A 116 15.78 -39.83 47.36
CA ASN A 116 15.61 -40.02 48.81
C ASN A 116 15.21 -38.64 49.35
N THR A 117 14.66 -38.62 50.56
CA THR A 117 14.83 -37.50 51.53
C THR A 117 13.90 -36.29 51.38
N THR A 118 12.78 -36.37 52.13
CA THR A 118 12.30 -35.42 53.16
C THR A 118 12.55 -33.91 52.93
N ASN A 119 11.50 -33.08 53.02
CA ASN A 119 11.02 -32.52 54.29
C ASN A 119 9.81 -31.58 54.10
N SER A 120 8.98 -31.55 55.14
CA SER A 120 8.12 -30.47 55.65
C SER A 120 7.64 -29.38 54.68
N LYS A 121 6.33 -29.30 54.42
CA LYS A 121 5.39 -28.49 55.23
C LYS A 121 5.78 -27.01 55.24
N GLU A 122 5.29 -26.25 54.27
CA GLU A 122 4.91 -24.87 54.54
C GLU A 122 3.63 -24.54 53.77
N LYS A 123 2.67 -24.09 54.56
CA LYS A 123 1.33 -23.66 54.21
C LYS A 123 1.46 -22.20 53.79
N THR A 124 1.09 -21.88 52.56
CA THR A 124 0.81 -20.49 52.17
C THR A 124 -0.52 -20.45 51.42
N ASP A 125 -1.56 -20.17 52.20
CA ASP A 125 -2.79 -19.56 51.70
C ASP A 125 -2.42 -18.23 51.03
N ILE A 126 -2.42 -18.17 49.70
CA ILE A 126 -2.42 -16.91 48.91
C ILE A 126 -3.43 -17.15 47.79
N ALA A 127 -4.69 -16.89 48.08
CA ALA A 127 -5.36 -15.65 47.68
C ALA A 127 -5.51 -15.57 46.17
N GLU A 128 -6.59 -16.20 45.71
CA GLU A 128 -7.34 -15.96 44.49
C GLU A 128 -7.63 -14.46 44.32
N LYS A 129 -6.66 -13.73 43.76
CA LYS A 129 -6.78 -12.42 43.12
C LYS A 129 -5.64 -12.39 42.11
N ASP A 130 -5.89 -12.02 40.85
CA ASP A 130 -4.95 -11.31 39.95
C ASP A 130 -5.16 -11.57 38.44
N GLU A 131 -6.18 -12.33 37.99
CA GLU A 131 -6.45 -12.47 36.55
C GLU A 131 -7.03 -11.21 35.86
N GLU A 132 -7.65 -10.28 36.61
CA GLU A 132 -8.14 -9.03 36.03
C GLU A 132 -7.01 -8.06 35.62
N GLY A 133 -5.82 -8.18 36.23
CA GLY A 133 -4.69 -7.28 36.02
C GLY A 133 -4.05 -7.37 34.63
N GLU A 134 -3.95 -8.57 34.06
CA GLU A 134 -3.30 -8.78 32.76
C GLU A 134 -4.11 -8.19 31.59
N THR A 135 -5.45 -8.25 31.67
CA THR A 135 -6.33 -7.72 30.62
C THR A 135 -6.29 -6.19 30.54
N LEU A 136 -6.05 -5.51 31.67
CA LEU A 136 -5.91 -4.06 31.73
C LEU A 136 -4.61 -3.60 31.06
N PHE A 137 -3.51 -4.30 31.33
CA PHE A 137 -2.19 -3.95 30.79
C PHE A 137 -2.14 -4.03 29.27
N LEU A 138 -2.71 -5.09 28.69
CA LEU A 138 -2.77 -5.25 27.23
C LEU A 138 -3.59 -4.15 26.54
N LYS A 139 -4.72 -3.74 27.13
CA LYS A 139 -5.55 -2.64 26.63
C LYS A 139 -4.80 -1.31 26.64
N VAL A 140 -4.01 -1.04 27.68
CA VAL A 140 -3.17 0.17 27.77
C VAL A 140 -2.11 0.17 26.66
N ILE A 141 -1.43 -0.96 26.42
CA ILE A 141 -0.43 -1.06 25.34
C ILE A 141 -1.05 -0.80 23.98
N ILE A 142 -2.20 -1.41 23.67
CA ILE A 142 -2.91 -1.20 22.40
C ILE A 142 -3.32 0.27 22.24
N GLY A 143 -3.82 0.90 23.31
CA GLY A 143 -4.17 2.32 23.31
C GLY A 143 -2.97 3.23 23.02
N LEU A 144 -1.81 2.94 23.61
CA LEU A 144 -0.57 3.68 23.36
C LEU A 144 -0.09 3.50 21.92
N MET A 145 -0.07 2.26 21.39
CA MET A 145 0.32 1.97 20.01
C MET A 145 -0.57 2.69 19.00
N ALA A 146 -1.89 2.69 19.22
CA ALA A 146 -2.83 3.43 18.39
C ALA A 146 -2.57 4.94 18.44
N CYS A 147 -2.27 5.49 19.62
CA CYS A 147 -1.93 6.91 19.81
C CYS A 147 -0.65 7.28 19.05
N PHE A 148 0.41 6.47 19.14
CA PHE A 148 1.67 6.68 18.41
C PHE A 148 1.47 6.64 16.90
N LEU A 149 0.69 5.68 16.38
CA LEU A 149 0.37 5.59 14.95
C LEU A 149 -0.46 6.80 14.50
N GLY A 150 -1.45 7.23 15.30
CA GLY A 150 -2.25 8.42 15.04
C GLY A 150 -1.40 9.69 14.94
N LEU A 151 -0.48 9.90 15.88
CA LEU A 151 0.45 11.05 15.86
C LEU A 151 1.38 11.02 14.64
N LYS A 152 1.87 9.85 14.24
CA LYS A 152 2.70 9.70 13.03
C LYS A 152 1.93 10.02 11.75
N LEU A 153 0.67 9.58 11.63
CA LEU A 153 -0.21 9.90 10.50
C LEU A 153 -0.51 11.41 10.44
N ILE A 154 -0.80 12.06 11.57
CA ILE A 154 -1.00 13.51 11.65
C ILE A 154 0.29 14.24 11.24
N GLY A 155 1.46 13.79 11.69
CA GLY A 155 2.74 14.35 11.29
C GLY A 155 3.02 14.22 9.79
N PHE A 156 2.74 13.03 9.22
CA PHE A 156 2.91 12.77 7.80
C PHE A 156 1.99 13.65 6.95
N THR A 157 0.70 13.73 7.29
CA THR A 157 -0.27 14.58 6.59
C THR A 157 0.07 16.07 6.67
N LYS A 158 0.55 16.56 7.83
CA LYS A 158 1.07 17.93 7.95
C LYS A 158 2.28 18.18 7.05
N ARG A 159 3.20 17.21 6.94
CA ARG A 159 4.40 17.33 6.09
C ARG A 159 4.05 17.35 4.61
N THR A 160 3.17 16.46 4.17
CA THR A 160 2.71 16.42 2.77
C THR A 160 1.93 17.67 2.40
N TYR A 161 1.06 18.16 3.29
CA TYR A 161 0.35 19.43 3.11
C TYR A 161 1.30 20.62 3.00
N LYS A 162 2.30 20.72 3.88
CA LYS A 162 3.31 21.80 3.83
C LYS A 162 4.09 21.76 2.51
N LYS A 163 4.51 20.58 2.04
CA LYS A 163 5.21 20.40 0.76
C LYS A 163 4.33 20.84 -0.41
N TRP A 164 3.08 20.36 -0.47
CA TRP A 164 2.12 20.74 -1.51
C TRP A 164 1.85 22.25 -1.53
N ARG A 165 1.74 22.88 -0.35
CA ARG A 165 1.53 24.34 -0.24
C ARG A 165 2.70 25.11 -0.85
N ILE A 166 3.93 24.73 -0.55
CA ILE A 166 5.14 25.38 -1.09
C ILE A 166 5.21 25.19 -2.61
N GLU A 167 4.96 23.97 -3.11
CA GLU A 167 4.96 23.69 -4.56
C GLU A 167 3.88 24.50 -5.29
N LYS A 168 2.70 24.66 -4.68
CA LYS A 168 1.62 25.50 -5.21
C LYS A 168 2.00 26.97 -5.25
N GLU A 169 2.61 27.50 -4.19
CA GLU A 169 3.09 28.89 -4.13
C GLU A 169 4.16 29.15 -5.18
N LEU A 170 5.13 28.24 -5.33
CA LEU A 170 6.18 28.32 -6.36
C LEU A 170 5.59 28.28 -7.77
N PHE A 171 4.61 27.41 -8.01
CA PHE A 171 3.91 27.33 -9.29
C PHE A 171 3.18 28.63 -9.62
N LEU A 172 2.49 29.24 -8.64
CA LEU A 172 1.80 30.52 -8.83
C LEU A 172 2.79 31.66 -9.06
N GLN A 173 3.92 31.68 -8.35
CA GLN A 173 4.99 32.66 -8.57
C GLN A 173 5.57 32.55 -9.98
N GLU A 174 5.84 31.33 -10.45
CA GLU A 174 6.35 31.07 -11.80
C GLU A 174 5.32 31.44 -12.88
N GLN A 175 4.04 31.11 -12.67
CA GLN A 175 2.93 31.52 -13.52
C GLN A 175 2.84 33.04 -13.62
N ASN A 176 2.90 33.76 -12.49
CA ASN A 176 2.86 35.23 -12.46
C ASN A 176 4.05 35.84 -13.21
N ARG A 177 5.25 35.26 -13.03
CA ARG A 177 6.46 35.69 -13.74
C ARG A 177 6.28 35.57 -15.26
N TYR A 178 5.78 34.44 -15.75
CA TYR A 178 5.55 34.26 -17.19
C TYR A 178 4.36 35.05 -17.72
N MET A 179 3.30 35.23 -16.92
CA MET A 179 2.20 36.14 -17.24
C MET A 179 2.75 37.55 -17.54
N ALA A 180 3.63 38.07 -16.69
CA ALA A 180 4.23 39.39 -16.91
C ALA A 180 5.07 39.47 -18.21
N LEU A 181 5.74 38.38 -18.59
CA LEU A 181 6.57 38.34 -19.79
C LEU A 181 5.76 38.18 -21.09
N TYR A 182 4.77 37.29 -21.08
CA TYR A 182 4.16 36.73 -22.30
C TYR A 182 2.66 36.99 -22.45
N ALA A 183 1.97 37.50 -21.43
CA ALA A 183 0.52 37.73 -21.52
C ALA A 183 0.17 38.69 -22.66
N ASN A 184 -0.83 38.31 -23.45
CA ASN A 184 -1.37 39.08 -24.58
C ASN A 184 -0.36 39.36 -25.70
N LYS A 185 0.80 38.69 -25.69
CA LYS A 185 1.79 38.76 -26.76
C LYS A 185 1.72 37.49 -27.59
N ASP A 186 1.77 37.66 -28.91
CA ASP A 186 1.85 36.52 -29.81
C ASP A 186 3.26 35.90 -29.72
N PRO A 187 3.41 34.57 -29.56
CA PRO A 187 4.73 33.93 -29.46
C PRO A 187 5.67 34.26 -30.62
N LEU A 188 5.17 34.52 -31.84
CA LEU A 188 6.03 34.89 -32.98
C LEU A 188 6.58 36.31 -32.84
N SER A 189 5.84 37.22 -32.19
CA SER A 189 6.31 38.59 -31.93
C SER A 189 7.42 38.70 -30.89
N LEU A 190 7.63 37.62 -30.12
CA LEU A 190 8.61 37.57 -29.02
C LEU A 190 9.97 37.02 -29.45
N VAL A 191 10.08 36.50 -30.68
CA VAL A 191 11.29 35.84 -31.17
C VAL A 191 11.84 36.58 -32.38
N ASP A 192 13.18 36.60 -32.51
CA ASP A 192 13.86 37.21 -33.65
C ASP A 192 13.77 36.30 -34.89
N ILE A 193 12.67 36.39 -35.62
CA ILE A 193 12.44 35.58 -36.83
C ILE A 193 13.37 36.07 -37.95
N PRO A 194 14.19 35.18 -38.56
CA PRO A 194 14.98 35.52 -39.74
C PRO A 194 14.09 36.01 -40.88
N LYS A 195 14.63 36.92 -41.70
CA LYS A 195 13.94 37.41 -42.90
C LYS A 195 13.50 36.22 -43.77
N ASP A 196 12.27 36.28 -44.27
CA ASP A 196 11.65 35.27 -45.14
C ASP A 196 11.34 33.91 -44.47
N SER A 197 11.46 33.81 -43.14
CA SER A 197 11.03 32.64 -42.36
C SER A 197 9.63 32.80 -41.78
N PHE A 198 8.86 31.72 -41.72
CA PHE A 198 7.52 31.66 -41.14
C PHE A 198 7.22 30.26 -40.57
N ILE A 199 6.12 30.10 -39.83
CA ILE A 199 5.66 28.80 -39.33
C ILE A 199 4.54 28.27 -40.22
N LYS A 200 4.66 27.03 -40.66
CA LYS A 200 3.63 26.30 -41.40
C LYS A 200 3.50 24.89 -40.84
N ASP A 201 2.28 24.46 -40.53
CA ASP A 201 1.99 23.14 -39.94
C ASP A 201 2.80 22.85 -38.66
N GLY A 202 3.12 23.90 -37.89
CA GLY A 202 3.92 23.81 -36.68
C GLY A 202 5.44 23.73 -36.91
N TYR A 203 5.93 23.84 -38.14
CA TYR A 203 7.36 23.77 -38.47
C TYR A 203 7.89 25.06 -39.09
N PRO A 204 9.19 25.39 -38.89
CA PRO A 204 9.81 26.55 -39.52
C PRO A 204 9.99 26.30 -41.02
N CYS A 205 9.54 27.24 -41.82
CA CYS A 205 9.63 27.24 -43.27
C CYS A 205 10.23 28.56 -43.77
N SER A 206 10.73 28.56 -45.00
CA SER A 206 11.08 29.79 -45.71
C SER A 206 10.60 29.71 -47.16
N ASN A 207 10.77 30.79 -47.92
CA ASN A 207 10.40 30.88 -49.35
C ASN A 207 11.37 30.13 -50.30
N GLY A 208 12.27 29.29 -49.77
CA GLY A 208 13.26 28.55 -50.57
C GLY A 208 12.70 27.35 -51.35
N ASN A 209 13.60 26.57 -51.95
CA ASN A 209 13.24 25.35 -52.69
C ASN A 209 12.88 24.19 -51.77
N GLY A 210 11.85 23.43 -52.13
CA GLY A 210 11.40 22.25 -51.39
C GLY A 210 10.20 22.51 -50.48
N PRO A 211 9.65 21.47 -49.81
CA PRO A 211 8.43 21.58 -49.03
C PRO A 211 8.53 22.51 -47.82
N TYR A 212 9.73 22.78 -47.30
CA TYR A 212 9.99 23.64 -46.14
C TYR A 212 10.97 24.79 -46.45
N GLY A 213 11.21 25.09 -47.72
CA GLY A 213 12.21 26.07 -48.14
C GLY A 213 13.63 25.70 -47.70
N ASP A 214 14.36 26.67 -47.15
CA ASP A 214 15.76 26.49 -46.68
C ASP A 214 15.87 25.54 -45.49
N TYR A 215 14.75 25.26 -44.81
CA TYR A 215 14.67 24.26 -43.75
C TYR A 215 14.47 22.84 -44.29
N THR A 216 14.38 22.66 -45.61
CA THR A 216 14.29 21.33 -46.23
C THR A 216 15.64 20.64 -46.16
N VAL A 217 15.71 19.56 -45.40
CA VAL A 217 16.82 18.61 -45.43
C VAL A 217 16.31 17.23 -45.81
N TYR A 218 17.21 16.29 -46.00
CA TYR A 218 16.89 14.97 -46.52
C TYR A 218 17.46 13.88 -45.63
N ILE A 219 16.70 12.80 -45.43
CA ILE A 219 17.14 11.60 -44.71
C ILE A 219 16.86 10.35 -45.54
N ALA A 220 17.69 9.33 -45.37
CA ALA A 220 17.47 8.04 -46.04
C ALA A 220 16.24 7.33 -45.47
N LYS A 221 15.29 6.91 -46.33
CA LYS A 221 14.04 6.26 -45.90
C LYS A 221 14.24 5.01 -45.04
N LYS A 222 15.31 4.25 -45.28
CA LYS A 222 15.61 3.01 -44.54
C LYS A 222 16.36 3.24 -43.24
N ASN A 223 17.36 4.12 -43.24
CA ASN A 223 18.32 4.20 -42.13
C ASN A 223 18.26 5.50 -41.34
N GLY A 224 17.74 6.61 -41.87
CA GLY A 224 17.42 7.85 -41.14
C GLY A 224 18.50 8.51 -40.28
N LYS A 225 19.72 7.97 -40.19
CA LYS A 225 20.74 8.30 -39.18
C LYS A 225 21.61 9.51 -39.53
N VAL A 226 21.58 9.96 -40.78
CA VAL A 226 22.48 10.97 -41.30
C VAL A 226 21.68 12.00 -42.07
N LEU A 227 22.00 13.28 -41.84
CA LEU A 227 21.38 14.40 -42.50
C LEU A 227 22.06 14.68 -43.84
N HIS A 228 21.26 14.78 -44.89
CA HIS A 228 21.69 15.15 -46.24
C HIS A 228 21.08 16.50 -46.61
N VAL A 229 21.84 17.35 -47.30
CA VAL A 229 21.37 18.68 -47.75
C VAL A 229 20.83 18.62 -49.18
N LYS A 230 21.32 17.67 -49.98
CA LYS A 230 20.91 17.48 -51.38
C LYS A 230 20.09 16.20 -51.54
N PRO A 231 19.03 16.22 -52.38
CA PRO A 231 18.18 15.04 -52.62
C PRO A 231 18.92 13.89 -53.32
N GLU A 232 19.98 14.19 -54.05
CA GLU A 232 20.73 13.22 -54.86
C GLU A 232 21.99 12.68 -54.16
N CYS A 233 22.18 12.98 -52.87
CA CYS A 233 23.41 12.67 -52.14
C CYS A 233 23.52 11.16 -51.84
N GLY A 234 24.26 10.43 -52.69
CA GLY A 234 24.70 9.05 -52.43
C GLY A 234 23.86 7.93 -53.05
N GLY A 235 23.01 8.20 -54.04
CA GLY A 235 22.22 7.18 -54.75
C GLY A 235 21.15 6.49 -53.88
N VAL A 236 20.86 7.03 -52.70
CA VAL A 236 19.87 6.51 -51.77
C VAL A 236 18.53 7.19 -52.01
N ASN A 237 17.42 6.45 -51.84
CA ASN A 237 16.07 7.03 -51.83
C ASN A 237 15.90 7.92 -50.58
N LEU A 238 16.11 9.23 -50.77
CA LEU A 238 16.02 10.24 -49.73
C LEU A 238 14.59 10.81 -49.65
N ALA A 239 14.13 11.09 -48.44
CA ALA A 239 12.87 11.78 -48.19
C ALA A 239 13.14 13.19 -47.64
N PRO A 240 12.42 14.22 -48.11
CA PRO A 240 12.51 15.56 -47.53
C PRO A 240 11.90 15.56 -46.12
N ILE A 241 12.55 16.23 -45.18
CA ILE A 241 12.12 16.39 -43.79
C ILE A 241 12.48 17.80 -43.31
N ASN A 242 11.72 18.32 -42.35
CA ASN A 242 12.03 19.63 -41.79
C ASN A 242 13.28 19.55 -40.89
N TYR A 243 14.23 20.48 -41.07
CA TYR A 243 15.47 20.52 -40.30
C TYR A 243 15.22 20.51 -38.78
N ALA A 244 14.14 21.13 -38.30
CA ALA A 244 13.77 21.14 -36.89
C ALA A 244 13.54 19.77 -36.25
N GLN A 245 13.22 18.76 -37.06
CA GLN A 245 12.98 17.41 -36.56
C GLN A 245 14.28 16.63 -36.41
N VAL A 246 15.34 17.03 -37.12
CA VAL A 246 16.57 16.24 -37.30
C VAL A 246 17.85 17.03 -37.04
N TYR A 247 17.77 18.22 -36.43
CA TYR A 247 18.92 19.11 -36.23
C TYR A 247 20.06 18.51 -35.39
N ASN A 248 19.76 17.48 -34.58
CA ASN A 248 20.73 16.74 -33.77
C ASN A 248 21.44 15.60 -34.53
N LEU A 249 21.03 15.27 -35.76
CA LEU A 249 21.66 14.20 -36.51
C LEU A 249 23.02 14.63 -37.09
N PRO A 250 23.98 13.69 -37.20
CA PRO A 250 25.24 13.98 -37.85
C PRO A 250 25.04 14.28 -39.34
N HIS A 251 25.88 15.16 -39.87
CA HIS A 251 25.86 15.55 -41.27
C HIS A 251 26.53 14.48 -42.15
N CYS A 252 25.98 14.27 -43.35
CA CYS A 252 26.61 13.40 -44.34
C CYS A 252 27.96 13.98 -44.76
N LYS A 253 29.03 13.20 -44.56
CA LYS A 253 30.39 13.59 -44.92
C LYS A 253 30.50 14.05 -46.38
N ARG A 254 29.88 13.33 -47.33
CA ARG A 254 29.89 13.69 -48.75
C ARG A 254 29.20 15.02 -49.04
N CYS A 255 28.05 15.24 -48.39
CA CYS A 255 27.33 16.52 -48.51
C CYS A 255 28.11 17.67 -47.84
N ALA A 256 28.96 17.39 -46.85
CA ALA A 256 29.82 18.37 -46.18
C ALA A 256 31.17 18.61 -46.89
N SER A 257 31.62 17.68 -47.74
CA SER A 257 32.86 17.81 -48.52
C SER A 257 32.69 18.86 -49.62
N GLY A 258 33.33 20.03 -49.47
CA GLY A 258 33.56 20.98 -50.57
C GLY A 258 33.00 22.38 -50.38
N LYS A 259 32.02 22.61 -49.49
CA LYS A 259 31.56 23.95 -49.09
C LYS A 259 31.05 23.94 -47.66
N LYS A 260 31.29 25.02 -46.90
CA LYS A 260 30.70 25.24 -45.57
C LYS A 260 29.19 25.26 -45.73
N ILE A 261 28.51 24.18 -45.35
CA ILE A 261 27.04 24.11 -45.35
C ILE A 261 26.55 25.22 -44.41
N LYS A 262 25.84 26.21 -44.96
CA LYS A 262 25.13 27.22 -44.16
C LYS A 262 23.73 26.68 -43.91
N LEU A 263 23.52 26.05 -42.76
CA LEU A 263 22.18 25.69 -42.32
C LEU A 263 21.46 26.90 -41.74
N PRO A 264 20.13 26.98 -41.90
CA PRO A 264 19.35 28.05 -41.30
C PRO A 264 19.46 28.01 -39.78
N LYS A 265 19.52 29.19 -39.16
CA LYS A 265 19.50 29.30 -37.69
C LYS A 265 18.13 28.85 -37.19
N ILE A 266 18.13 27.93 -36.23
CA ILE A 266 16.89 27.35 -35.68
C ILE A 266 16.57 27.81 -34.24
N GLY A 267 17.46 28.62 -33.65
CA GLY A 267 17.31 29.11 -32.27
C GLY A 267 15.98 29.84 -32.03
N TRP A 268 15.57 30.70 -32.98
CA TRP A 268 14.29 31.42 -32.90
C TRP A 268 13.09 30.47 -32.82
N TYR A 269 13.13 29.33 -33.55
CA TYR A 269 12.06 28.35 -33.55
C TYR A 269 12.03 27.56 -32.24
N GLN A 270 13.19 27.24 -31.66
CA GLN A 270 13.29 26.59 -30.35
C GLN A 270 12.70 27.50 -29.26
N GLU A 271 13.00 28.79 -29.31
CA GLU A 271 12.43 29.78 -28.40
C GLU A 271 10.92 29.92 -28.58
N TYR A 272 10.43 29.97 -29.82
CA TYR A 272 9.00 29.96 -30.13
C TYR A 272 8.27 28.75 -29.55
N ILE A 273 8.83 27.55 -29.71
CA ILE A 273 8.27 26.31 -29.15
C ILE A 273 8.26 26.36 -27.62
N GLU A 274 9.32 26.88 -27.01
CA GLU A 274 9.42 27.00 -25.56
C GLU A 274 8.39 27.99 -24.99
N ILE A 275 8.25 29.17 -25.60
CA ILE A 275 7.22 30.15 -25.23
C ILE A 275 5.83 29.53 -25.39
N THR A 276 5.56 28.86 -26.52
CA THR A 276 4.27 28.20 -26.77
C THR A 276 3.98 27.13 -25.72
N ARG A 277 4.98 26.34 -25.34
CA ARG A 277 4.89 25.30 -24.29
C ARG A 277 4.62 25.93 -22.92
N ILE A 278 5.29 27.03 -22.58
CA ILE A 278 5.08 27.79 -21.33
C ILE A 278 3.67 28.37 -21.30
N LYS A 279 3.21 29.04 -22.36
CA LYS A 279 1.85 29.60 -22.42
C LYS A 279 0.79 28.51 -22.24
N LYS A 280 0.98 27.35 -22.89
CA LYS A 280 0.11 26.17 -22.71
C LYS A 280 0.15 25.61 -21.29
N LYS A 281 1.34 25.42 -20.70
CA LYS A 281 1.54 24.88 -19.35
C LYS A 281 0.85 25.73 -18.28
N TYR A 282 1.00 27.04 -18.38
CA TYR A 282 0.48 28.00 -17.38
C TYR A 282 -0.85 28.66 -17.76
N GLN A 283 -1.45 28.27 -18.89
CA GLN A 283 -2.71 28.81 -19.41
C GLN A 283 -2.66 30.35 -19.55
N ILE A 284 -1.55 30.86 -20.10
CA ILE A 284 -1.33 32.29 -20.34
C ILE A 284 -2.00 32.67 -21.67
N PRO A 285 -2.82 33.73 -21.70
CA PRO A 285 -3.45 34.24 -22.92
C PRO A 285 -2.40 34.77 -23.91
#